data_AF-A0A1J5P866-F1
#
_entry.id   AF-A0A1J5P866-F1
#
_cell.length_a   1.000
_cell.length_b   1.000
_cell.length_c   1.000
_cell.angle_alpha   90.00
_cell.angle_beta   90.00
_cell.angle_gamma   90.00
#
_symmetry.space_group_name_H-M   'P 1'
#
loop_
_entity.id
_entity.type
_entity.pdbx_description
1 polymer ?
#
loop_
_entity_poly.entity_id
_entity_poly.type
_entity_poly.pdbx_seq_one_letter_code
_entity_poly.pdbx_strand_id
1 'polypeptide(L)'
;MFHALQQQNPGKTFIAAPTAGSGATCKSCAHCPWMAMNSLEGLARVLETGANEILLDPAIAARARLPVQRMLDFTAAQKTTAPAGSLVPGIGAA
;
A
#
# COMPACT_ATOMS: atom_id res chain seq x y z
N MET A 1 -1.60 -9.53 -3.41
CA MET A 1 -0.49 -9.03 -4.25
C MET A 1 -0.33 -9.81 -5.55
N PHE A 2 -0.11 -11.13 -5.50
CA PHE A 2 0.20 -11.93 -6.71
C PHE A 2 -0.87 -11.88 -7.79
N HIS A 3 -2.15 -11.89 -7.40
CA HIS A 3 -3.27 -11.73 -8.33
C HIS A 3 -3.14 -10.48 -9.22
N ALA A 4 -2.83 -9.31 -8.64
CA ALA A 4 -2.64 -8.07 -9.40
C ALA A 4 -1.40 -8.11 -10.32
N LEU A 5 -0.30 -8.71 -9.84
CA LEU A 5 0.92 -8.86 -10.64
C LEU A 5 0.72 -9.80 -11.84
N GLN A 6 -0.03 -10.88 -11.66
CA GLN A 6 -0.42 -11.82 -12.72
C GLN A 6 -1.30 -11.15 -13.77
N GLN A 7 -2.27 -10.32 -13.36
CA GLN A 7 -3.08 -9.54 -14.31
C GLN A 7 -2.23 -8.59 -15.16
N GLN A 8 -1.23 -7.93 -14.56
CA GLN A 8 -0.36 -6.99 -15.27
C GLN A 8 0.73 -7.68 -16.11
N ASN A 9 1.11 -8.92 -15.77
CA ASN A 9 2.21 -9.65 -16.39
C ASN A 9 1.84 -11.13 -16.62
N PRO A 10 0.88 -11.43 -17.51
CA PRO A 10 0.30 -12.78 -17.62
C PRO A 10 1.30 -13.88 -18.04
N GLY A 11 2.42 -13.52 -18.69
CA GLY A 11 3.45 -14.46 -19.10
C GLY A 11 4.54 -14.75 -18.06
N LYS A 12 4.46 -14.17 -16.85
CA LYS A 12 5.47 -14.34 -15.80
C LYS A 12 4.97 -15.24 -14.68
N THR A 13 5.86 -16.10 -14.20
CA THR A 13 5.63 -16.89 -12.98
C THR A 13 6.10 -16.09 -11.76
N PHE A 14 5.20 -15.83 -10.83
CA PHE A 14 5.50 -15.14 -9.57
C PHE A 14 5.68 -16.15 -8.45
N ILE A 15 6.79 -16.02 -7.71
CA ILE A 15 7.17 -16.93 -6.63
C ILE A 15 7.29 -16.11 -5.35
N ALA A 16 6.62 -16.54 -4.28
CA ALA A 16 6.67 -15.85 -3.00
C ALA A 16 8.06 -16.02 -2.38
N ALA A 17 8.68 -14.90 -1.99
CA ALA A 17 9.92 -14.96 -1.24
C ALA A 17 9.68 -15.67 0.10
N PRO A 18 10.66 -16.46 0.60
CA PRO A 18 10.53 -17.13 1.89
C PRO A 18 10.43 -16.10 3.01
N THR A 19 9.29 -16.06 3.70
CA THR A 19 9.02 -15.13 4.81
C THR A 19 9.11 -15.88 6.14
N ALA A 20 10.34 -16.22 6.55
CA ALA A 20 10.70 -16.67 7.89
C ALA A 20 12.24 -16.68 8.01
N GLY A 21 12.81 -15.96 8.99
CA GLY A 21 14.27 -15.89 9.20
C GLY A 21 14.68 -14.88 10.28
N SER A 22 15.94 -14.91 10.70
CA SER A 22 16.50 -13.99 11.71
C SER A 22 16.40 -12.54 11.21
N GLY A 23 15.58 -11.72 11.88
CA GLY A 23 15.35 -10.31 11.54
C GLY A 23 14.00 -9.99 10.87
N ALA A 24 13.23 -10.98 10.44
CA ALA A 24 11.90 -10.77 9.87
C ALA A 24 10.81 -11.23 10.86
N THR A 25 10.24 -10.28 11.61
CA THR A 25 9.10 -10.55 12.53
C THR A 25 7.79 -10.81 11.79
N CYS A 26 7.74 -10.53 10.48
CA CYS A 26 6.54 -10.65 9.65
C CYS A 26 6.55 -11.98 8.88
N LYS A 27 5.73 -12.95 9.32
CA LYS A 27 5.40 -14.18 8.56
C LYS A 27 4.33 -13.96 7.48
N SER A 28 3.90 -12.73 7.24
CA SER A 28 2.65 -12.44 6.52
C SER A 28 2.82 -11.65 5.21
N CYS A 29 4.03 -11.54 4.64
CA CYS A 29 4.28 -10.69 3.46
C CYS A 29 3.56 -11.12 2.16
N ALA A 30 2.73 -12.16 2.20
CA ALA A 30 1.77 -12.48 1.14
C ALA A 30 0.35 -12.80 1.65
N HIS A 31 0.13 -12.83 2.98
CA HIS A 31 -1.11 -13.30 3.62
C HIS A 31 -1.40 -12.51 4.91
N CYS A 32 -1.50 -11.19 4.84
CA CYS A 32 -1.85 -10.37 6.01
C CYS A 32 -3.30 -10.66 6.45
N PRO A 33 -3.53 -11.18 7.67
CA PRO A 33 -4.89 -11.50 8.13
C PRO A 33 -5.77 -10.26 8.25
N TRP A 34 -5.18 -9.11 8.59
CA TRP A 34 -5.90 -7.84 8.69
C TRP A 34 -6.43 -7.35 7.34
N MET A 35 -5.67 -7.57 6.25
CA MET A 35 -6.16 -7.25 4.90
C MET A 35 -7.35 -8.13 4.52
N ALA A 36 -7.33 -9.40 4.93
CA ALA A 36 -8.39 -10.38 4.64
C ALA A 36 -9.71 -10.12 5.40
N MET A 37 -9.73 -9.18 6.35
CA MET A 37 -10.97 -8.77 7.02
C MET A 37 -11.93 -8.00 6.10
N ASN A 38 -11.45 -7.49 4.96
CA ASN A 38 -12.28 -6.80 3.97
C ASN A 38 -12.91 -7.82 3.00
N SER A 39 -14.09 -8.33 3.33
CA SER A 39 -14.86 -9.25 2.48
C SER A 39 -15.84 -8.52 1.56
N LEU A 40 -16.30 -9.18 0.49
CA LEU A 40 -17.33 -8.64 -0.42
C LEU A 40 -18.66 -8.37 0.31
N GLU A 41 -19.07 -9.28 1.19
CA GLU A 41 -20.25 -9.10 2.04
C GLU A 41 -20.10 -7.90 2.98
N GLY A 42 -18.92 -7.76 3.62
CA GLY A 42 -18.62 -6.63 4.48
C GLY A 42 -18.67 -5.30 3.73
N LEU A 43 -18.15 -5.27 2.50
CA LEU A 43 -18.20 -4.10 1.63
C LEU A 43 -19.63 -3.74 1.24
N ALA A 44 -20.45 -4.72 0.82
CA ALA A 44 -21.85 -4.49 0.47
C ALA A 44 -22.62 -3.85 1.64
N ARG A 45 -22.48 -4.43 2.84
CA ARG A 45 -23.09 -3.90 4.06
C ARG A 45 -22.69 -2.45 4.33
N VAL A 46 -21.40 -2.11 4.22
CA VAL A 46 -20.91 -0.74 4.47
C VAL A 46 -21.47 0.24 3.45
N LEU A 47 -21.57 -0.14 2.17
CA LEU A 47 -22.12 0.72 1.12
C LEU A 47 -23.63 0.96 1.28
N GLU A 48 -24.38 -0.06 1.73
CA GLU A 48 -25.83 0.03 1.92
C GLU A 48 -26.22 0.80 3.19
N THR A 49 -25.42 0.67 4.25
CA THR A 49 -25.78 1.20 5.58
C THR A 49 -25.02 2.46 5.97
N GLY A 50 -23.90 2.78 5.29
CA GLY A 50 -22.96 3.81 5.72
C GLY A 50 -22.20 3.46 7.00
N ALA A 51 -22.23 2.20 7.45
CA ALA A 51 -21.57 1.77 8.67
C ALA A 51 -20.03 1.90 8.59
N ASN A 52 -19.39 1.94 9.76
CA ASN A 52 -17.93 2.06 9.93
C ASN A 52 -17.34 3.42 9.49
N GLU A 53 -18.09 4.52 9.66
CA GLU A 53 -17.51 5.86 9.55
C GLU A 53 -16.30 6.02 10.48
N ILE A 54 -15.18 6.48 9.91
CA ILE A 54 -13.94 6.70 10.66
C ILE A 54 -13.93 8.15 11.15
N LEU A 55 -14.27 8.34 12.42
CA LEU A 55 -14.20 9.64 13.08
C LEU A 55 -12.81 9.84 13.69
N LEU A 56 -12.23 11.02 13.46
CA LEU A 56 -10.90 11.39 13.96
C LEU A 56 -10.97 12.75 14.65
N ASP A 57 -10.16 12.93 15.69
CA ASP A 57 -9.92 14.24 16.28
C ASP A 57 -9.35 15.20 15.22
N PRO A 58 -9.99 16.36 14.97
CA PRO A 58 -9.49 17.36 14.02
C PRO A 58 -8.05 17.78 14.25
N ALA A 59 -7.58 17.85 15.50
CA ALA A 59 -6.21 18.21 15.83
C ALA A 59 -5.20 17.13 15.39
N ILE A 60 -5.58 15.84 15.52
CA ILE A 60 -4.77 14.72 15.03
C ILE A 60 -4.72 14.74 13.51
N ALA A 61 -5.88 14.92 12.85
CA ALA A 61 -5.97 14.97 11.39
C ALA A 61 -5.11 16.11 10.81
N ALA A 62 -5.17 17.31 11.40
CA ALA A 62 -4.38 18.46 10.97
C ALA A 62 -2.87 18.20 11.10
N ARG A 63 -2.43 17.62 12.22
CA ARG A 63 -1.02 17.28 12.44
C ARG A 63 -0.53 16.17 11.51
N ALA A 64 -1.31 15.12 11.30
CA ALA A 64 -0.97 14.02 10.40
C ALA A 64 -0.89 14.46 8.94
N ARG A 65 -1.68 15.46 8.54
CA ARG A 65 -1.67 16.01 7.18
C ARG A 65 -0.33 16.67 6.83
N LEU A 66 0.36 17.30 7.78
CA LEU A 66 1.61 18.01 7.51
C LEU A 66 2.72 17.12 6.90
N PRO A 67 3.13 15.98 7.52
CA PRO A 67 4.13 15.11 6.92
C PRO A 67 3.64 14.42 5.64
N VAL A 68 2.35 14.07 5.55
CA VAL A 68 1.77 13.48 4.33
C VAL A 68 1.86 14.47 3.17
N GLN A 69 1.50 15.73 3.40
CA GLN A 69 1.59 16.78 2.38
C GLN A 69 3.05 17.00 1.94
N ARG A 70 4.00 17.06 2.87
CA ARG A 70 5.43 17.18 2.54
C ARG A 70 5.94 16.03 1.67
N MET A 71 5.50 14.79 1.95
CA MET A 71 5.83 13.63 1.12
C MET A 71 5.28 13.78 -0.31
N LEU A 72 4.02 14.20 -0.44
CA LEU A 72 3.38 14.42 -1.75
C LEU A 72 4.04 15.57 -2.52
N ASP A 73 4.33 16.68 -1.85
CA ASP A 73 4.99 17.86 -2.43
C ASP A 73 6.41 17.50 -2.89
N PHE A 74 7.14 16.70 -2.11
CA PHE A 74 8.45 16.20 -2.49
C PHE A 74 8.37 15.37 -3.78
N THR A 75 7.49 14.36 -3.83
CA THR A 75 7.32 13.55 -5.05
C THR A 75 6.88 14.39 -6.24
N ALA A 76 6.02 15.39 -6.04
CA ALA A 76 5.57 16.29 -7.09
C ALA A 76 6.70 17.20 -7.62
N ALA A 77 7.54 17.74 -6.74
CA ALA A 77 8.70 18.53 -7.11
C ALA A 77 9.76 17.71 -7.86
N GLN A 78 9.88 16.42 -7.55
CA GLN A 78 10.79 15.50 -8.22
C GLN A 78 10.27 14.98 -9.57
N LYS A 79 9.09 15.40 -10.05
CA LYS A 79 8.55 15.02 -11.38
C LYS A 79 9.34 15.58 -12.57
N THR A 80 10.54 16.10 -12.36
CA THR A 80 11.47 16.42 -13.43
C THR A 80 12.42 15.24 -13.68
N THR A 81 12.23 14.64 -14.87
CA THR A 81 13.20 13.89 -15.70
C THR A 81 13.20 12.34 -15.70
N ALA A 82 12.43 11.64 -14.88
CA ALA A 82 12.34 10.18 -14.99
C ALA A 82 10.90 9.63 -14.87
N PRO A 83 10.52 8.60 -15.64
CA PRO A 83 9.20 7.99 -15.55
C PRO A 83 8.99 7.33 -14.19
N ALA A 84 7.76 7.35 -13.68
CA ALA A 84 7.38 6.68 -12.43
C ALA A 84 7.79 5.21 -12.46
N GLY A 85 8.51 4.73 -11.43
CA GLY A 85 9.10 3.39 -11.41
C GLY A 85 10.53 3.31 -11.97
N SER A 86 11.15 4.44 -12.31
CA SER A 86 12.58 4.48 -12.65
C SER A 86 13.45 4.12 -11.44
N LEU A 87 14.48 3.32 -11.66
CA LEU A 87 15.47 3.03 -10.63
C LEU A 87 16.38 4.25 -10.42
N VAL A 88 16.41 4.77 -9.20
CA VAL A 88 17.41 5.76 -8.78
C VAL A 88 18.71 5.03 -8.44
N PRO A 89 19.85 5.37 -9.09
CA PRO A 89 21.13 4.72 -8.83
C PRO A 89 21.50 4.77 -7.34
N GLY A 90 21.76 3.61 -6.75
CA GLY A 90 22.13 3.48 -5.33
C GLY A 90 20.97 3.49 -4.33
N ILE A 91 19.72 3.69 -4.78
CA ILE A 91 18.55 3.81 -3.89
C ILE A 91 17.44 2.82 -4.27
N GLY A 92 17.33 2.40 -5.53
CA GLY A 92 16.30 1.47 -6.01
C GLY A 92 15.11 2.18 -6.68
N ALA A 93 13.97 1.50 -6.79
CA ALA A 93 12.79 2.06 -7.45
C ALA A 93 12.26 3.30 -6.69
N ALA A 94 12.09 4.41 -7.40
CA ALA A 94 11.39 5.61 -6.93
C ALA A 94 9.97 5.72 -7.52
#